data_AF-A0A7S4V8C9-F1
#
_entry.id   AF-A0A7S4V8C9-F1
#
_cell.length_a   1.000
_cell.length_b   1.000
_cell.length_c   1.000
_cell.angle_alpha   90.00
_cell.angle_beta   90.00
_cell.angle_gamma   90.00
#
_symmetry.space_group_name_H-M   'P 1'
#
loop_
_entity.id
_entity.type
_entity.pdbx_description
1 polymer ?
#
loop_
_entity_poly.entity_id
_entity_poly.type
_entity_poly.pdbx_seq_one_letter_code
_entity_poly.pdbx_strand_id
1 'polypeptide(L)'
;MAASGAAAPPPLESVSSPLGAGGPDLVVALSASAAARPGAVALTCTSLGGTAVAVLEVDKTQGVQGLVEVLSERLEVLLARSSGWRQRLRLAYPDGSLLPEPLDTSLTVRDLMASDAWRKAEARGLRETDQTSPAATPTRGGRLHKDSSKAKLEGSLKRLQEAKNLPLTAKVEPKQEPPKNEASTQGRGGSGGAPNVATAAAARQGAHRGHGSDPASREAGGRVLLVSSLDWAHPGDSVIDGSEKTYWLSTGLYPQEILVELGRPSRVAGVRLSTTNVRGVRIEGCSEHAAVQFETLAAGELEAAAGCLQRKELRCSEQAAPTRFVKTMILSGWHDFCSVHRITVME
;
A
#
# COMPACT_ATOMS: atom_id res chain seq x y z
N MET A 1 43.79 -62.99 41.02
CA MET A 1 44.01 -61.93 40.01
C MET A 1 42.81 -61.89 39.07
N ALA A 2 42.48 -60.70 38.58
CA ALA A 2 41.38 -60.34 37.68
C ALA A 2 40.02 -60.02 38.34
N ALA A 3 39.92 -58.81 38.86
CA ALA A 3 38.65 -58.10 39.05
C ALA A 3 38.27 -57.42 37.72
N SER A 4 37.07 -57.70 37.21
CA SER A 4 36.48 -57.08 36.03
C SER A 4 35.69 -55.84 36.48
N GLY A 5 36.19 -54.66 36.14
CA GLY A 5 35.52 -53.38 36.40
C GLY A 5 34.56 -53.03 35.27
N ALA A 6 33.26 -53.00 35.56
CA ALA A 6 32.23 -52.48 34.67
C ALA A 6 32.26 -50.94 34.71
N ALA A 7 32.57 -50.32 33.57
CA ALA A 7 32.52 -48.88 33.39
C ALA A 7 31.06 -48.41 33.24
N ALA A 8 30.67 -47.43 34.05
CA ALA A 8 29.35 -46.81 33.98
C ALA A 8 29.18 -46.00 32.68
N PRO A 9 27.99 -45.99 32.05
CA PRO A 9 27.72 -45.18 30.87
C PRO A 9 27.74 -43.68 31.20
N PRO A 10 28.19 -42.83 30.27
CA PRO A 10 28.21 -41.38 30.46
C PRO A 10 26.79 -40.81 30.60
N PRO A 11 26.62 -39.71 31.36
CA PRO A 11 25.32 -39.07 31.51
C PRO A 11 24.86 -38.50 30.17
N LEU A 12 23.57 -38.72 29.85
CA LEU A 12 22.91 -38.13 28.69
C LEU A 12 22.97 -36.60 28.81
N GLU A 13 23.75 -35.96 27.91
CA GLU A 13 23.76 -34.52 27.77
C GLU A 13 22.35 -34.02 27.42
N SER A 14 21.77 -33.22 28.31
CA SER A 14 20.52 -32.52 28.07
C SER A 14 20.73 -31.53 26.93
N VAL A 15 20.21 -31.86 25.75
CA VAL A 15 20.13 -30.94 24.60
C VAL A 15 19.21 -29.78 24.99
N SER A 16 19.82 -28.67 25.43
CA SER A 16 19.13 -27.41 25.62
C SER A 16 18.68 -26.89 24.26
N SER A 17 17.39 -27.00 23.99
CA SER A 17 16.75 -26.39 22.82
C SER A 17 16.98 -24.87 22.86
N PRO A 18 17.45 -24.22 21.78
CA PRO A 18 17.67 -22.77 21.74
C PRO A 18 16.33 -22.03 21.59
N LEU A 19 15.51 -22.05 22.64
CA LEU A 19 14.30 -21.25 22.80
C LEU A 19 14.67 -19.93 23.50
N GLY A 20 15.22 -18.96 22.76
CA GLY A 20 15.63 -17.69 23.37
C GLY A 20 15.61 -16.46 22.48
N ALA A 21 15.26 -16.59 21.20
CA ALA A 21 15.16 -15.47 20.27
C ALA A 21 13.91 -15.60 19.39
N GLY A 22 12.73 -15.68 20.03
CA GLY A 22 11.47 -15.68 19.32
C GLY A 22 11.25 -14.30 18.69
N GLY A 23 11.26 -14.22 17.36
CA GLY A 23 10.73 -13.05 16.67
C GLY A 23 9.25 -12.83 17.01
N PRO A 24 8.68 -11.66 16.69
CA PRO A 24 7.26 -11.40 16.94
C PRO A 24 6.38 -12.46 16.26
N ASP A 25 5.24 -12.82 16.85
CA ASP A 25 4.29 -13.74 16.24
C ASP A 25 3.52 -13.03 15.11
N LEU A 26 3.36 -13.69 13.96
CA LEU A 26 2.36 -13.30 12.96
C LEU A 26 1.04 -13.96 13.33
N VAL A 27 0.10 -13.17 13.83
CA VAL A 27 -1.25 -13.65 14.16
C VAL A 27 -2.18 -13.46 12.96
N VAL A 28 -2.84 -14.55 12.56
CA VAL A 28 -3.73 -14.61 11.41
C VAL A 28 -5.13 -15.06 11.86
N ALA A 29 -6.08 -14.14 11.79
CA ALA A 29 -7.50 -14.40 12.02
C ALA A 29 -8.10 -15.15 10.82
N LEU A 30 -8.86 -16.21 11.12
CA LEU A 30 -9.54 -17.02 10.12
C LEU A 30 -11.00 -16.60 10.02
N SER A 31 -11.50 -16.43 8.79
CA SER A 31 -12.92 -16.26 8.51
C SER A 31 -13.34 -17.26 7.44
N ALA A 32 -14.50 -17.89 7.61
CA ALA A 32 -14.98 -18.92 6.72
C ALA A 32 -16.13 -18.43 5.84
N SER A 33 -16.13 -18.86 4.58
CA SER A 33 -17.21 -18.60 3.63
C SER A 33 -17.52 -19.84 2.80
N ALA A 34 -18.69 -19.86 2.15
CA ALA A 34 -19.07 -20.96 1.28
C ALA A 34 -18.06 -21.11 0.12
N ALA A 35 -17.51 -22.31 -0.07
CA ALA A 35 -16.67 -22.64 -1.21
C ALA A 35 -17.51 -23.09 -2.42
N ALA A 36 -16.89 -23.08 -3.59
CA ALA A 36 -17.49 -23.59 -4.82
C ALA A 36 -17.60 -25.13 -4.82
N ARG A 37 -16.64 -25.84 -4.22
CA ARG A 37 -16.64 -27.31 -4.18
C ARG A 37 -17.41 -27.85 -2.97
N PRO A 38 -18.29 -28.85 -3.16
CA PRO A 38 -18.91 -29.58 -2.05
C PRO A 38 -17.85 -30.20 -1.13
N GLY A 39 -18.01 -30.04 0.18
CA GLY A 39 -17.04 -30.54 1.17
C GLY A 39 -15.88 -29.59 1.47
N ALA A 40 -15.67 -28.56 0.64
CA ALA A 40 -14.66 -27.53 0.90
C ALA A 40 -15.24 -26.30 1.63
N VAL A 41 -14.36 -25.48 2.18
CA VAL A 41 -14.64 -24.16 2.73
C VAL A 41 -13.58 -23.18 2.27
N ALA A 42 -14.00 -21.95 1.95
CA ALA A 42 -13.10 -20.87 1.62
C ALA A 42 -12.74 -20.12 2.91
N LEU A 43 -11.50 -20.29 3.37
CA LEU A 43 -10.94 -19.58 4.51
C LEU A 43 -10.22 -18.33 4.03
N THR A 44 -10.67 -17.17 4.51
CA THR A 44 -9.94 -15.91 4.42
C THR A 44 -9.06 -15.78 5.65
N CYS A 45 -7.78 -15.55 5.43
CA CYS A 45 -6.76 -15.41 6.45
C CYS A 45 -6.34 -13.95 6.51
N THR A 46 -6.62 -13.27 7.61
CA THR A 46 -6.42 -11.82 7.75
C THR A 46 -5.43 -11.54 8.88
N SER A 47 -4.46 -10.66 8.67
CA SER A 47 -3.59 -10.20 9.76
C SER A 47 -4.40 -9.40 10.78
N LEU A 48 -3.87 -9.20 11.99
CA LEU A 48 -4.51 -8.31 12.98
C LEU A 48 -4.69 -6.87 12.49
N GLY A 49 -3.89 -6.44 11.50
CA GLY A 49 -4.05 -5.14 10.84
C GLY A 49 -5.18 -5.08 9.81
N GLY A 50 -5.96 -6.16 9.64
CA GLY A 50 -7.06 -6.21 8.68
C GLY A 50 -6.65 -6.56 7.25
N THR A 51 -5.36 -6.79 6.98
CA THR A 51 -4.87 -7.16 5.65
C THR A 51 -5.15 -8.62 5.37
N ALA A 52 -5.87 -8.92 4.28
CA ALA A 52 -6.02 -10.28 3.79
C ALA A 52 -4.65 -10.83 3.34
N VAL A 53 -4.16 -11.84 4.06
CA VAL A 53 -2.88 -12.52 3.84
C VAL A 53 -3.04 -13.62 2.79
N ALA A 54 -4.13 -14.39 2.87
CA ALA A 54 -4.42 -15.46 1.93
C ALA A 54 -5.92 -15.76 1.86
N VAL A 55 -6.36 -16.33 0.75
CA VAL A 55 -7.65 -17.02 0.64
C VAL A 55 -7.36 -18.45 0.22
N LEU A 56 -7.80 -19.39 1.05
CA LEU A 56 -7.55 -20.82 0.89
C LEU A 56 -8.85 -21.57 0.73
N GLU A 57 -8.93 -22.43 -0.27
CA GLU A 57 -10.02 -23.40 -0.37
C GLU A 57 -9.53 -24.72 0.20
N VAL A 58 -10.01 -25.07 1.39
CA VAL A 58 -9.58 -26.25 2.15
C VAL A 58 -10.70 -27.26 2.32
N ASP A 59 -10.33 -28.54 2.34
CA ASP A 59 -11.27 -29.60 2.70
C ASP A 59 -11.66 -29.46 4.17
N LYS A 60 -12.95 -29.53 4.48
CA LYS A 60 -13.44 -29.47 5.86
C LYS A 60 -12.88 -30.60 6.73
N THR A 61 -12.49 -31.74 6.16
CA THR A 61 -11.89 -32.85 6.92
C THR A 61 -10.38 -32.71 7.11
N GLN A 62 -9.74 -31.69 6.52
CA GLN A 62 -8.33 -31.42 6.72
C GLN A 62 -8.06 -31.04 8.19
N GLY A 63 -6.96 -31.53 8.75
CA GLY A 63 -6.50 -31.14 10.08
C GLY A 63 -6.06 -29.67 10.12
N VAL A 64 -6.33 -28.98 11.23
CA VAL A 64 -5.94 -27.57 11.42
C VAL A 64 -4.42 -27.39 11.41
N GLN A 65 -3.65 -28.39 11.84
CA GLN A 65 -2.19 -28.36 11.72
C GLN A 65 -1.74 -28.28 10.25
N GLY A 66 -2.35 -29.07 9.36
CA GLY A 66 -2.06 -28.98 7.93
C GLY A 66 -2.42 -27.63 7.32
N LEU A 67 -3.39 -26.90 7.89
CA LEU A 67 -3.68 -25.53 7.50
C LEU A 67 -2.54 -24.57 7.88
N VAL A 68 -1.94 -24.74 9.06
CA VAL A 68 -0.78 -23.95 9.50
C VAL A 68 0.42 -24.17 8.57
N GLU A 69 0.67 -25.41 8.18
CA GLU A 69 1.76 -25.77 7.26
C GLU A 69 1.56 -25.11 5.89
N VAL A 70 0.37 -25.26 5.28
CA VAL A 70 0.03 -24.63 3.98
C VAL A 70 0.15 -23.11 4.03
N LEU A 71 -0.29 -22.48 5.13
CA LEU A 71 -0.16 -21.03 5.31
C LEU A 71 1.31 -20.62 5.45
N SER A 72 2.08 -21.36 6.23
CA SER A 72 3.51 -21.09 6.46
C SER A 72 4.28 -21.18 5.15
N GLU A 73 4.08 -22.22 4.34
CA GLU A 73 4.72 -22.37 3.03
C GLU A 73 4.38 -21.22 2.07
N ARG A 74 3.10 -20.83 1.99
CA ARG A 74 2.68 -19.70 1.15
C ARG A 74 3.28 -18.38 1.60
N LEU A 75 3.31 -18.16 2.91
CA LEU A 75 3.91 -16.98 3.49
C LEU A 75 5.41 -16.95 3.25
N GLU A 76 6.12 -18.07 3.40
CA GLU A 76 7.55 -18.15 3.10
C GLU A 76 7.86 -17.72 1.66
N VAL A 77 7.04 -18.09 0.66
CA VAL A 77 7.23 -17.62 -0.73
C VAL A 77 7.06 -16.11 -0.87
N LEU A 78 6.06 -15.53 -0.21
CA LEU A 78 5.84 -14.08 -0.22
C LEU A 78 6.98 -13.33 0.48
N LEU A 79 7.51 -13.93 1.54
CA LEU A 79 8.45 -13.34 2.47
C LEU A 79 9.91 -13.66 2.15
N ALA A 80 10.20 -14.64 1.29
CA ALA A 80 11.55 -14.86 0.76
C ALA A 80 12.08 -13.62 0.02
N ARG A 81 11.18 -12.71 -0.40
CA ARG A 81 11.50 -11.39 -0.96
C ARG A 81 11.93 -10.38 0.12
N SER A 82 11.56 -10.60 1.37
CA SER A 82 11.98 -9.83 2.55
C SER A 82 13.04 -10.62 3.32
N SER A 83 14.32 -10.28 3.10
CA SER A 83 15.46 -10.97 3.73
C SER A 83 15.34 -11.00 5.26
N GLY A 84 14.95 -12.15 5.84
CA GLY A 84 15.08 -12.41 7.27
C GLY A 84 13.79 -12.61 8.07
N TRP A 85 12.67 -13.05 7.46
CA TRP A 85 11.48 -13.39 8.24
C TRP A 85 11.75 -14.51 9.26
N ARG A 86 11.47 -14.24 10.54
CA ARG A 86 11.61 -15.17 11.68
C ARG A 86 10.37 -15.20 12.57
N GLN A 87 9.23 -14.72 12.07
CA GLN A 87 8.00 -14.66 12.87
C GLN A 87 7.33 -16.03 12.91
N ARG A 88 6.87 -16.42 14.09
CA ARG A 88 6.07 -17.65 14.27
C ARG A 88 4.63 -17.37 13.85
N LEU A 89 4.08 -18.19 12.97
CA LEU A 89 2.68 -18.09 12.57
C LEU A 89 1.77 -18.62 13.69
N ARG A 90 0.75 -17.85 14.05
CA ARG A 90 -0.28 -18.25 15.01
C ARG A 90 -1.65 -18.00 14.41
N LEU A 91 -2.55 -18.97 14.58
CA LEU A 91 -3.91 -18.86 14.11
C LEU A 91 -4.79 -18.22 15.19
N ALA A 92 -5.73 -17.40 14.74
CA ALA A 92 -6.76 -16.79 15.56
C ALA A 92 -8.15 -17.07 14.98
N TYR A 93 -9.15 -17.03 15.86
CA TYR A 93 -10.57 -17.02 15.52
C TYR A 93 -10.94 -15.73 14.76
N PRO A 94 -12.15 -15.65 14.17
CA PRO A 94 -12.59 -14.46 13.43
C PRO A 94 -12.52 -13.12 14.17
N ASP A 95 -12.57 -13.14 15.51
CA ASP A 95 -12.47 -11.96 16.37
C ASP A 95 -11.03 -11.63 16.82
N GLY A 96 -10.03 -12.31 16.27
CA GLY A 96 -8.63 -12.12 16.61
C GLY A 96 -8.17 -12.85 17.88
N SER A 97 -9.05 -13.53 18.62
CA SER A 97 -8.64 -14.35 19.76
C SER A 97 -7.83 -15.58 19.31
N LEU A 98 -6.77 -15.94 20.03
CA LEU A 98 -5.83 -16.99 19.61
C LEU A 98 -6.41 -18.39 19.76
N LEU A 99 -6.06 -19.29 18.83
CA LEU A 99 -6.32 -20.72 19.01
C LEU A 99 -5.43 -21.28 20.16
N PRO A 100 -5.92 -22.29 20.92
CA PRO A 100 -5.13 -22.93 21.96
C PRO A 100 -3.84 -23.57 21.41
N GLU A 101 -2.76 -23.47 22.17
CA GLU A 101 -1.50 -24.17 21.89
C GLU A 101 -1.17 -25.15 23.04
N PRO A 102 -0.66 -26.37 22.73
CA PRO A 102 -0.43 -26.91 21.39
C PRO A 102 -1.75 -27.20 20.65
N LEU A 103 -1.73 -27.09 19.31
CA LEU A 103 -2.88 -27.45 18.48
C LEU A 103 -3.12 -28.96 18.58
N ASP A 104 -4.38 -29.33 18.82
CA ASP A 104 -4.81 -30.73 18.76
C ASP A 104 -4.68 -31.24 17.32
N THR A 105 -3.85 -32.27 17.13
CA THR A 105 -3.55 -32.85 15.82
C THR A 105 -4.76 -33.56 15.19
N SER A 106 -5.76 -33.89 16.01
CA SER A 106 -7.03 -34.48 15.56
C SER A 106 -8.09 -33.44 15.19
N LEU A 107 -7.88 -32.16 15.52
CA LEU A 107 -8.83 -31.09 15.24
C LEU A 107 -8.90 -30.83 13.74
N THR A 108 -10.07 -31.09 13.13
CA THR A 108 -10.33 -30.76 11.73
C THR A 108 -10.84 -29.33 11.56
N VAL A 109 -10.75 -28.79 10.34
CA VAL A 109 -11.34 -27.48 9.99
C VAL A 109 -12.85 -27.48 10.25
N ARG A 110 -13.54 -28.60 9.99
CA ARG A 110 -14.96 -28.78 10.31
C ARG A 110 -15.23 -28.60 11.81
N ASP A 111 -14.45 -29.29 12.65
CA ASP A 111 -14.65 -29.29 14.09
C ASP A 111 -14.32 -27.92 14.69
N LEU A 112 -13.27 -27.27 14.19
CA LEU A 112 -12.92 -25.89 14.55
C LEU A 112 -14.08 -24.94 14.26
N MET A 113 -14.65 -24.96 13.05
CA MET A 113 -15.78 -24.11 12.67
C MET A 113 -17.08 -24.46 13.41
N ALA A 114 -17.25 -25.73 13.78
CA ALA A 114 -18.41 -26.17 14.55
C ALA A 114 -18.32 -25.81 16.04
N SER A 115 -17.13 -25.46 16.54
CA SER A 115 -16.89 -25.15 17.95
C SER A 115 -17.66 -23.92 18.45
N ASP A 116 -18.02 -23.93 19.73
CA ASP A 116 -18.65 -22.78 20.38
C ASP A 116 -17.75 -21.54 20.38
N ALA A 117 -16.43 -21.73 20.47
CA ALA A 117 -15.45 -20.65 20.42
C ALA A 117 -15.51 -19.91 19.08
N TRP A 118 -15.51 -20.66 17.98
CA TRP A 118 -15.63 -20.10 16.63
C TRP A 118 -16.93 -19.32 16.45
N ARG A 119 -18.08 -19.91 16.79
CA ARG A 119 -19.40 -19.26 16.64
C ARG A 119 -19.50 -17.98 17.47
N LYS A 120 -18.96 -17.98 18.70
CA LYS A 120 -18.92 -16.79 19.56
C LYS A 120 -18.02 -15.70 18.97
N ALA A 121 -16.86 -16.07 18.43
CA ALA A 121 -15.96 -15.14 17.78
C ALA A 121 -16.58 -14.51 16.52
N GLU A 122 -17.21 -15.32 15.67
CA GLU A 122 -17.93 -14.85 14.48
C GLU A 122 -19.05 -13.85 14.84
N ALA A 123 -19.83 -14.16 15.88
CA ALA A 123 -20.87 -13.26 16.39
C ALA A 123 -20.33 -11.95 16.98
N ARG A 124 -19.11 -11.94 17.53
CA ARG A 124 -18.44 -10.72 18.02
C ARG A 124 -17.88 -9.88 16.87
N GLY A 125 -17.19 -10.50 15.92
CA GLY A 125 -16.63 -9.80 14.76
C GLY A 125 -17.68 -9.03 13.96
N LEU A 126 -18.87 -9.61 13.77
CA LEU A 126 -20.01 -8.94 13.11
C LEU A 126 -20.52 -7.71 13.86
N ARG A 127 -20.38 -7.64 15.19
CA ARG A 127 -20.83 -6.49 15.99
C ARG A 127 -19.83 -5.33 15.94
N GLU A 128 -18.55 -5.64 15.85
CA GLU A 128 -17.50 -4.62 15.75
C GLU A 128 -17.51 -3.93 14.38
N THR A 129 -17.84 -4.67 13.31
CA THR A 129 -18.03 -4.06 11.98
C THR A 129 -19.24 -3.13 11.92
N ASP A 130 -20.29 -3.39 12.68
CA ASP A 130 -21.47 -2.52 12.75
C ASP A 130 -21.29 -1.29 13.67
N GLN A 131 -20.48 -1.40 14.74
CA GLN A 131 -20.29 -0.32 15.71
C GLN A 131 -19.23 0.70 15.32
N THR A 132 -18.38 0.40 14.34
CA THR A 132 -17.37 1.33 13.82
C THR A 132 -17.93 2.32 12.78
N SER A 133 -19.23 2.29 12.50
CA SER A 133 -19.94 3.39 11.82
C SER A 133 -20.31 4.48 12.84
N PRO A 134 -19.69 5.68 12.82
CA PRO A 134 -20.06 6.75 13.75
C PRO A 134 -21.50 7.20 13.48
N ALA A 135 -22.28 7.29 14.55
CA ALA A 135 -23.68 7.72 14.53
C ALA A 135 -23.82 9.12 13.92
N ALA A 136 -24.27 9.17 12.66
CA ALA A 136 -24.75 10.39 12.05
C ALA A 136 -26.03 10.84 12.76
N THR A 137 -26.01 12.04 13.30
CA THR A 137 -27.16 12.72 13.93
C THR A 137 -28.33 12.79 12.94
N PRO A 138 -29.59 12.52 13.35
CA PRO A 138 -30.69 12.41 12.41
C PRO A 138 -31.17 13.79 11.95
N THR A 139 -30.70 14.25 10.79
CA THR A 139 -31.39 15.30 10.04
C THR A 139 -32.57 14.70 9.27
N ARG A 140 -33.75 15.16 9.68
CA ARG A 140 -35.08 14.88 9.16
C ARG A 140 -35.20 15.16 7.66
N GLY A 141 -35.61 14.16 6.89
CA GLY A 141 -36.32 14.32 5.62
C GLY A 141 -35.54 13.97 4.35
N GLY A 142 -35.69 12.73 3.88
CA GLY A 142 -35.30 12.35 2.52
C GLY A 142 -35.47 10.85 2.27
N ARG A 143 -36.57 10.46 1.61
CA ARG A 143 -36.77 9.09 1.10
C ARG A 143 -35.62 8.75 0.15
N LEU A 144 -34.80 7.76 0.51
CA LEU A 144 -33.72 7.24 -0.34
C LEU A 144 -34.15 5.97 -1.07
N HIS A 145 -34.08 6.05 -2.40
CA HIS A 145 -34.10 4.93 -3.35
C HIS A 145 -32.92 3.99 -3.07
N LYS A 146 -33.20 2.74 -2.70
CA LYS A 146 -32.19 1.70 -2.43
C LYS A 146 -31.92 0.78 -3.62
N ASP A 147 -32.65 0.92 -4.73
CA ASP A 147 -32.61 -0.08 -5.82
C ASP A 147 -31.63 0.24 -6.96
N SER A 148 -31.10 1.47 -7.07
CA SER A 148 -30.28 1.86 -8.24
C SER A 148 -28.84 1.32 -8.22
N SER A 149 -28.30 0.99 -7.05
CA SER A 149 -26.88 0.64 -6.91
C SER A 149 -26.57 -0.79 -7.33
N LYS A 150 -27.52 -1.72 -7.14
CA LYS A 150 -27.35 -3.13 -7.52
C LYS A 150 -27.39 -3.32 -9.03
N ALA A 151 -28.33 -2.66 -9.72
CA ALA A 151 -28.46 -2.71 -11.18
C ALA A 151 -27.24 -2.10 -11.89
N LYS A 152 -26.61 -1.07 -11.30
CA LYS A 152 -25.38 -0.48 -11.82
C LYS A 152 -24.17 -1.41 -11.72
N LEU A 153 -24.08 -2.20 -10.65
CA LEU A 153 -22.99 -3.15 -10.45
C LEU A 153 -23.10 -4.36 -11.39
N GLU A 154 -24.32 -4.90 -11.56
CA GLU A 154 -24.57 -6.02 -12.47
C GLU A 154 -24.31 -5.64 -13.94
N GLY A 155 -24.64 -4.40 -14.33
CA GLY A 155 -24.33 -3.89 -15.67
C GLY A 155 -22.83 -3.72 -15.95
N SER A 156 -22.04 -3.32 -14.96
CA SER A 156 -20.59 -3.19 -15.10
C SER A 156 -19.88 -4.54 -15.16
N LEU A 157 -20.36 -5.54 -14.43
CA LEU A 157 -19.77 -6.89 -14.42
C LEU A 157 -19.97 -7.61 -15.76
N LYS A 158 -21.15 -7.44 -16.38
CA LYS A 158 -21.47 -8.02 -17.70
C LYS A 158 -20.60 -7.44 -18.82
N ARG A 159 -20.34 -6.12 -18.79
CA ARG A 159 -19.46 -5.45 -19.76
C ARG A 159 -18.00 -5.93 -19.68
N LEU A 160 -17.53 -6.23 -18.48
CA LEU A 160 -16.18 -6.80 -18.26
C LEU A 160 -16.06 -8.23 -18.78
N GLN A 161 -17.12 -9.04 -18.69
CA GLN A 161 -17.12 -10.39 -19.25
C GLN A 161 -17.19 -10.39 -20.78
N GLU A 162 -17.93 -9.46 -21.39
CA GLU A 162 -18.00 -9.31 -22.85
C GLU A 162 -16.66 -8.83 -23.44
N ALA A 163 -15.96 -7.91 -22.77
CA ALA A 163 -14.65 -7.43 -23.21
C ALA A 163 -13.54 -8.52 -23.18
N LYS A 164 -13.68 -9.53 -22.32
CA LYS A 164 -12.72 -10.65 -22.23
C LYS A 164 -12.88 -11.71 -23.33
N ASN A 165 -14.02 -11.75 -24.02
CA ASN A 165 -14.33 -12.77 -25.02
C ASN A 165 -14.14 -12.31 -26.47
N LEU A 166 -13.57 -11.12 -26.70
CA LEU A 166 -13.26 -10.63 -28.05
C LEU A 166 -11.94 -11.22 -28.58
N PRO A 167 -11.94 -11.86 -29.76
CA PRO A 167 -10.72 -12.39 -30.35
C PRO A 167 -9.81 -11.27 -30.86
N LEU A 168 -8.57 -11.25 -30.37
CA LEU A 168 -7.52 -10.35 -30.82
C LEU A 168 -7.06 -10.73 -32.23
N THR A 169 -7.54 -10.01 -33.24
CA THR A 169 -6.88 -9.98 -34.56
C THR A 169 -6.56 -8.54 -34.91
N ALA A 170 -5.27 -8.22 -34.94
CA ALA A 170 -4.78 -7.00 -35.56
C ALA A 170 -3.60 -7.36 -36.46
N LYS A 171 -3.87 -7.32 -37.77
CA LYS A 171 -2.87 -7.31 -38.83
C LYS A 171 -1.99 -6.07 -38.69
N VAL A 172 -0.68 -6.28 -38.77
CA VAL A 172 0.33 -5.22 -38.95
C VAL A 172 0.47 -4.96 -40.44
N GLU A 173 0.35 -3.70 -40.86
CA GLU A 173 0.81 -3.22 -42.17
C GLU A 173 1.67 -1.97 -41.98
N PRO A 174 2.85 -1.85 -42.63
CA PRO A 174 3.78 -0.73 -42.45
C PRO A 174 3.79 0.21 -43.67
N LYS A 175 4.06 1.52 -43.44
CA LYS A 175 4.60 2.57 -44.38
C LYS A 175 4.32 3.96 -43.78
N GLN A 176 5.07 5.05 -43.92
CA GLN A 176 6.26 5.45 -44.69
C GLN A 176 6.67 6.85 -44.16
N GLU A 177 7.96 7.17 -44.13
CA GLU A 177 8.52 8.55 -44.06
C GLU A 177 9.09 8.93 -45.46
N PRO A 178 9.58 10.17 -45.73
CA PRO A 178 9.16 11.53 -45.40
C PRO A 178 9.09 12.41 -46.71
N PRO A 179 9.10 13.77 -46.67
CA PRO A 179 10.39 14.43 -46.93
C PRO A 179 10.64 15.79 -46.23
N LYS A 180 11.93 16.13 -46.30
CA LYS A 180 12.68 17.31 -45.85
C LYS A 180 12.21 18.62 -46.50
N ASN A 181 12.43 19.74 -45.81
CA ASN A 181 12.65 21.04 -46.46
C ASN A 181 13.77 21.82 -45.74
N GLU A 182 14.74 22.25 -46.53
CA GLU A 182 15.82 23.17 -46.18
C GLU A 182 15.46 24.61 -46.61
N ALA A 183 16.13 25.56 -45.95
CA ALA A 183 16.78 26.76 -46.52
C ALA A 183 16.28 28.15 -46.08
N SER A 184 17.24 28.86 -45.43
CA SER A 184 17.58 30.31 -45.55
C SER A 184 16.62 31.34 -44.92
N THR A 185 17.01 32.49 -44.35
CA THR A 185 18.12 33.41 -44.66
C THR A 185 18.45 34.34 -43.47
N GLN A 186 19.64 34.93 -43.53
CA GLN A 186 20.32 35.93 -42.69
C GLN A 186 19.54 37.22 -42.31
N GLY A 187 19.96 37.88 -41.22
CA GLY A 187 19.71 39.31 -40.97
C GLY A 187 20.46 39.85 -39.75
N ARG A 188 21.34 40.83 -39.97
CA ARG A 188 22.31 41.47 -39.05
C ARG A 188 21.73 42.68 -38.30
N GLY A 189 22.36 43.02 -37.16
CA GLY A 189 22.46 44.38 -36.59
C GLY A 189 21.47 44.66 -35.45
N GLY A 190 21.77 45.38 -34.37
CA GLY A 190 22.95 46.15 -33.96
C GLY A 190 22.66 46.77 -32.58
N SER A 191 23.74 47.17 -31.92
CA SER A 191 23.92 47.71 -30.57
C SER A 191 23.01 48.86 -30.09
N GLY A 192 22.77 48.88 -28.77
CA GLY A 192 23.19 49.99 -27.91
C GLY A 192 22.10 50.86 -27.27
N GLY A 193 22.16 51.00 -25.93
CA GLY A 193 21.65 52.18 -25.23
C GLY A 193 20.75 51.93 -24.01
N ALA A 194 21.36 51.96 -22.82
CA ALA A 194 20.75 52.37 -21.56
C ALA A 194 21.60 53.55 -21.02
N PRO A 195 21.24 54.28 -19.93
CA PRO A 195 20.03 54.23 -19.10
C PRO A 195 19.39 55.63 -18.87
N ASN A 196 18.22 55.69 -18.23
CA ASN A 196 17.93 56.81 -17.31
C ASN A 196 16.88 56.46 -16.24
N VAL A 197 16.97 57.18 -15.13
CA VAL A 197 16.57 56.84 -13.76
C VAL A 197 15.27 57.55 -13.32
N ALA A 198 14.46 56.81 -12.52
CA ALA A 198 13.46 57.24 -11.51
C ALA A 198 12.26 58.13 -11.96
N THR A 199 11.05 58.09 -11.40
CA THR A 199 10.59 57.78 -10.02
C THR A 199 9.06 57.58 -10.00
N ALA A 200 8.56 57.01 -8.90
CA ALA A 200 7.23 57.19 -8.28
C ALA A 200 6.10 56.16 -8.54
N ALA A 201 6.04 55.21 -7.58
CA ALA A 201 4.88 54.68 -6.86
C ALA A 201 3.45 55.04 -7.30
N ALA A 202 2.64 54.02 -7.59
CA ALA A 202 1.40 53.69 -6.84
C ALA A 202 0.72 52.43 -7.42
N ALA A 203 0.29 51.55 -6.50
CA ALA A 203 -0.81 50.60 -6.63
C ALA A 203 -0.86 49.68 -7.88
N ARG A 204 -0.17 48.53 -7.80
CA ARG A 204 -0.61 47.30 -8.48
C ARG A 204 -0.47 46.12 -7.54
N GLN A 205 -1.61 45.66 -7.02
CA GLN A 205 -1.71 44.35 -6.38
C GLN A 205 -1.28 43.31 -7.41
N GLY A 206 -0.08 42.78 -7.18
CA GLY A 206 0.60 41.86 -8.09
C GLY A 206 -0.18 40.57 -8.22
N ALA A 207 -0.56 40.30 -9.47
CA ALA A 207 -1.01 39.01 -9.95
C ALA A 207 -0.13 37.87 -9.44
N HIS A 208 -0.80 36.75 -9.16
CA HIS A 208 -0.24 35.45 -8.81
C HIS A 208 1.11 35.18 -9.48
N ARG A 209 2.17 35.13 -8.66
CA ARG A 209 3.43 34.49 -9.06
C ARG A 209 3.12 33.07 -9.51
N GLY A 210 3.69 32.70 -10.67
CA GLY A 210 3.32 31.51 -11.44
C GLY A 210 3.13 30.27 -10.61
N HIS A 211 1.99 29.61 -10.79
CA HIS A 211 1.81 28.21 -10.43
C HIS A 211 2.89 27.42 -11.18
N GLY A 212 3.96 27.05 -10.49
CA GLY A 212 4.78 25.92 -10.94
C GLY A 212 3.81 24.75 -11.11
N SER A 213 3.72 24.22 -12.32
CA SER A 213 2.77 23.15 -12.60
C SER A 213 3.16 21.95 -11.74
N ASP A 214 2.27 21.52 -10.86
CA ASP A 214 2.42 20.31 -10.06
C ASP A 214 1.84 19.12 -10.86
N PRO A 215 2.65 18.33 -11.58
CA PRO A 215 2.13 17.25 -12.42
C PRO A 215 1.55 16.09 -11.60
N ALA A 216 1.78 16.04 -10.28
CA ALA A 216 1.16 15.05 -9.41
C ALA A 216 -0.26 15.44 -8.97
N SER A 217 -0.61 16.73 -9.06
CA SER A 217 -1.92 17.21 -8.63
C SER A 217 -3.08 16.55 -9.40
N ARG A 218 -4.20 16.35 -8.71
CA ARG A 218 -5.43 15.83 -9.35
C ARG A 218 -5.90 16.72 -10.50
N GLU A 219 -5.78 18.03 -10.36
CA GLU A 219 -6.14 19.00 -11.40
C GLU A 219 -5.28 18.86 -12.66
N ALA A 220 -4.00 18.50 -12.51
CA ALA A 220 -3.10 18.21 -13.63
C ALA A 220 -3.32 16.82 -14.24
N GLY A 221 -4.26 16.02 -13.70
CA GLY A 221 -4.53 14.64 -14.14
C GLY A 221 -3.71 13.57 -13.41
N GLY A 222 -3.01 13.93 -12.33
CA GLY A 222 -2.31 12.96 -11.48
C GLY A 222 -3.27 12.00 -10.78
N ARG A 223 -2.81 10.77 -10.55
CA ARG A 223 -3.61 9.69 -9.94
C ARG A 223 -2.82 8.93 -8.90
N VAL A 224 -3.44 8.63 -7.76
CA VAL A 224 -2.87 7.70 -6.79
C VAL A 224 -3.22 6.28 -7.25
N LEU A 225 -2.20 5.46 -7.51
CA LEU A 225 -2.37 4.09 -8.00
C LEU A 225 -2.33 3.05 -6.88
N LEU A 226 -1.50 3.31 -5.87
CA LEU A 226 -1.30 2.40 -4.75
C LEU A 226 -0.97 3.20 -3.49
N VAL A 227 -1.54 2.76 -2.39
CA VAL A 227 -1.14 3.14 -1.04
C VAL A 227 -1.11 1.89 -0.18
N SER A 228 -0.19 1.85 0.78
CA SER A 228 -0.04 0.73 1.70
C SER A 228 -1.15 0.66 2.77
N SER A 229 -1.87 1.76 3.02
CA SER A 229 -3.02 1.84 3.92
C SER A 229 -4.27 2.23 3.14
N LEU A 230 -5.39 1.55 3.42
CA LEU A 230 -6.69 1.72 2.75
C LEU A 230 -7.76 2.24 3.72
N ASP A 231 -7.38 3.07 4.68
CA ASP A 231 -8.35 3.76 5.55
C ASP A 231 -9.31 4.60 4.71
N TRP A 232 -10.61 4.30 4.79
CA TRP A 232 -11.65 4.94 4.01
C TRP A 232 -11.89 6.41 4.41
N ALA A 233 -11.62 6.75 5.68
CA ALA A 233 -11.74 8.12 6.18
C ALA A 233 -10.53 8.98 5.75
N HIS A 234 -9.42 8.33 5.42
CA HIS A 234 -8.14 8.95 5.05
C HIS A 234 -7.59 8.35 3.75
N PRO A 235 -8.32 8.49 2.62
CA PRO A 235 -7.97 7.81 1.38
C PRO A 235 -6.68 8.37 0.76
N GLY A 236 -5.95 7.53 0.03
CA GLY A 236 -4.70 7.89 -0.63
C GLY A 236 -4.80 9.11 -1.54
N ASP A 237 -5.93 9.25 -2.25
CA ASP A 237 -6.24 10.37 -3.14
C ASP A 237 -6.22 11.76 -2.47
N SER A 238 -6.26 11.81 -1.13
CA SER A 238 -6.13 13.05 -0.35
C SER A 238 -4.77 13.72 -0.55
N VAL A 239 -3.70 12.96 -0.83
CA VAL A 239 -2.33 13.52 -0.91
C VAL A 239 -2.09 14.40 -2.13
N ILE A 240 -2.99 14.39 -3.12
CA ILE A 240 -2.90 15.15 -4.38
C ILE A 240 -4.12 16.05 -4.64
N ASP A 241 -4.99 16.22 -3.64
CA ASP A 241 -6.23 17.01 -3.78
C ASP A 241 -6.03 18.54 -3.59
N GLY A 242 -4.81 18.95 -3.20
CA GLY A 242 -4.44 20.34 -2.99
C GLY A 242 -4.72 20.90 -1.59
N SER A 243 -5.36 20.14 -0.71
CA SER A 243 -5.74 20.54 0.65
C SER A 243 -4.79 19.94 1.71
N GLU A 244 -4.31 20.76 2.65
CA GLU A 244 -3.55 20.25 3.82
C GLU A 244 -4.49 19.74 4.95
N LYS A 245 -5.81 19.87 4.80
CA LYS A 245 -6.80 19.45 5.82
C LYS A 245 -7.21 17.98 5.68
N THR A 246 -7.10 17.46 4.46
CA THR A 246 -7.31 16.06 4.10
C THR A 246 -5.93 15.39 4.09
N TYR A 247 -5.90 14.09 4.40
CA TYR A 247 -4.65 13.35 4.47
C TYR A 247 -4.88 11.86 4.29
N TRP A 248 -3.83 11.19 3.84
CA TRP A 248 -3.69 9.75 3.96
C TRP A 248 -3.05 9.40 5.31
N LEU A 249 -3.49 8.30 5.93
CA LEU A 249 -3.00 7.82 7.23
C LEU A 249 -2.42 6.41 7.09
N SER A 250 -1.23 6.18 7.66
CA SER A 250 -0.63 4.83 7.71
C SER A 250 -1.36 3.90 8.69
N THR A 251 -1.18 2.58 8.58
CA THR A 251 -1.75 1.58 9.51
C THR A 251 -0.80 1.14 10.62
N GLY A 252 0.27 1.90 10.88
CA GLY A 252 1.33 1.44 11.77
C GLY A 252 2.21 0.38 11.10
N LEU A 253 3.50 0.35 11.44
CA LEU A 253 4.58 -0.41 10.76
C LEU A 253 5.15 0.31 9.53
N TYR A 254 6.48 0.30 9.41
CA TYR A 254 7.24 0.89 8.30
C TYR A 254 8.04 -0.22 7.59
N PRO A 255 8.34 -0.09 6.29
CA PRO A 255 8.05 1.05 5.43
C PRO A 255 6.59 1.11 4.94
N GLN A 256 6.16 2.31 4.57
CA GLN A 256 4.87 2.56 3.91
C GLN A 256 5.13 3.21 2.54
N GLU A 257 4.20 3.10 1.60
CA GLU A 257 4.38 3.63 0.25
C GLU A 257 3.12 4.28 -0.32
N ILE A 258 3.35 5.32 -1.12
CA ILE A 258 2.33 6.01 -1.91
C ILE A 258 2.87 6.13 -3.34
N LEU A 259 2.18 5.52 -4.29
CA LEU A 259 2.52 5.54 -5.70
C LEU A 259 1.57 6.48 -6.45
N VAL A 260 2.15 7.52 -7.07
CA VAL A 260 1.43 8.51 -7.86
C VAL A 260 1.87 8.41 -9.32
N GLU A 261 0.90 8.27 -10.22
CA GLU A 261 1.09 8.53 -11.64
C GLU A 261 0.93 10.03 -11.90
N LEU A 262 1.91 10.62 -12.57
CA LEU A 262 1.86 12.02 -12.96
C LEU A 262 0.89 12.19 -14.13
N GLY A 263 0.14 13.31 -14.14
CA GLY A 263 -0.80 13.61 -15.22
C GLY A 263 -0.12 13.79 -16.58
N ARG A 264 1.20 14.03 -16.58
CA ARG A 264 2.07 13.96 -17.75
C ARG A 264 3.49 13.53 -17.33
N PRO A 265 4.28 12.94 -18.24
CA PRO A 265 5.69 12.69 -17.98
C PRO A 265 6.45 14.00 -17.74
N SER A 266 7.21 14.09 -16.65
CA SER A 266 7.85 15.32 -16.19
C SER A 266 9.27 15.05 -15.67
N ARG A 267 10.19 16.01 -15.86
CA ARG A 267 11.49 15.99 -15.16
C ARG A 267 11.25 16.46 -13.73
N VAL A 268 11.58 15.66 -12.75
CA VAL A 268 11.29 15.97 -11.35
C VAL A 268 12.50 16.68 -10.75
N ALA A 269 12.45 18.01 -10.65
CA ALA A 269 13.50 18.79 -9.98
C ALA A 269 13.47 18.61 -8.45
N GLY A 270 12.29 18.32 -7.90
CA GLY A 270 12.14 17.97 -6.50
C GLY A 270 10.72 17.62 -6.09
N VAL A 271 10.58 17.18 -4.85
CA VAL A 271 9.28 16.85 -4.23
C VAL A 271 9.14 17.60 -2.93
N ARG A 272 8.00 18.27 -2.76
CA ARG A 272 7.60 18.90 -1.51
C ARG A 272 6.56 18.02 -0.81
N LEU A 273 6.83 17.71 0.45
CA LEU A 273 5.98 16.91 1.32
C LEU A 273 5.41 17.79 2.43
N SER A 274 4.12 17.60 2.73
CA SER A 274 3.48 18.06 3.96
C SER A 274 2.94 16.85 4.72
N THR A 275 3.42 16.64 5.96
CA THR A 275 3.24 15.38 6.69
C THR A 275 3.04 15.60 8.18
N THR A 276 2.64 14.57 8.92
CA THR A 276 2.71 14.54 10.39
C THR A 276 3.35 13.24 10.84
N ASN A 277 4.26 13.31 11.82
CA ASN A 277 4.97 12.19 12.42
C ASN A 277 5.83 11.34 11.46
N VAL A 278 6.17 11.87 10.28
CA VAL A 278 7.12 11.22 9.36
C VAL A 278 8.54 11.57 9.79
N ARG A 279 9.45 10.60 9.72
CA ARG A 279 10.89 10.81 9.98
C ARG A 279 11.70 10.57 8.73
N GLY A 280 11.91 9.31 8.32
CA GLY A 280 12.71 8.96 7.16
C GLY A 280 11.86 8.82 5.90
N VAL A 281 12.27 9.45 4.80
CA VAL A 281 11.59 9.36 3.50
C VAL A 281 12.57 9.12 2.36
N ARG A 282 12.08 8.45 1.31
CA ARG A 282 12.76 8.29 0.03
C ARG A 282 11.78 8.50 -1.11
N ILE A 283 12.20 9.27 -2.10
CA ILE A 283 11.46 9.52 -3.34
C ILE A 283 12.10 8.66 -4.43
N GLU A 284 11.28 7.87 -5.10
CA GLU A 284 11.69 7.07 -6.24
C GLU A 284 10.89 7.48 -7.49
N GLY A 285 11.51 7.35 -8.66
CA GLY A 285 10.93 7.69 -9.95
C GLY A 285 10.97 6.52 -10.91
N CYS A 286 9.99 6.44 -11.80
CA CYS A 286 9.97 5.51 -12.92
C CYS A 286 9.55 6.24 -14.20
N SER A 287 10.31 6.08 -15.29
CA SER A 287 10.05 6.70 -16.60
C SER A 287 9.33 5.78 -17.59
N GLU A 288 9.20 4.50 -17.25
CA GLU A 288 8.56 3.48 -18.08
C GLU A 288 7.03 3.63 -18.11
N HIS A 289 6.38 2.97 -19.07
CA HIS A 289 4.92 2.95 -19.15
C HIS A 289 4.25 2.11 -18.05
N ALA A 290 5.00 1.17 -17.46
CA ALA A 290 4.55 0.37 -16.33
C ALA A 290 5.39 0.72 -15.10
N ALA A 291 4.74 0.85 -13.95
CA ALA A 291 5.38 1.19 -12.67
C ALA A 291 6.15 -0.02 -12.08
N VAL A 292 7.22 -0.45 -12.74
CA VAL A 292 7.97 -1.66 -12.38
C VAL A 292 9.36 -1.34 -11.86
N GLN A 293 10.16 -0.59 -12.62
CA GLN A 293 11.54 -0.27 -12.28
C GLN A 293 11.66 1.15 -11.75
N PHE A 294 12.04 1.28 -10.48
CA PHE A 294 12.16 2.56 -9.79
C PHE A 294 13.63 2.86 -9.49
N GLU A 295 14.01 4.11 -9.71
CA GLU A 295 15.30 4.66 -9.29
C GLU A 295 15.10 5.65 -8.14
N THR A 296 16.04 5.69 -7.19
CA THR A 296 15.98 6.67 -6.11
C THR A 296 16.32 8.05 -6.65
N LEU A 297 15.39 9.00 -6.49
CA LEU A 297 15.56 10.39 -6.89
C LEU A 297 16.06 11.25 -5.73
N ALA A 298 15.58 11.00 -4.51
CA ALA A 298 15.97 11.74 -3.32
C ALA A 298 15.73 10.92 -2.05
N ALA A 299 16.42 11.26 -0.96
CA ALA A 299 16.12 10.76 0.37
C ALA A 299 16.38 11.85 1.40
N GLY A 300 15.72 11.77 2.55
CA GLY A 300 15.96 12.71 3.63
C GLY A 300 15.20 12.39 4.90
N GLU A 301 15.50 13.16 5.93
CA GLU A 301 14.79 13.11 7.21
C GLU A 301 14.00 14.41 7.45
N LEU A 302 12.85 14.26 8.12
CA LEU A 302 11.99 15.33 8.62
C LEU A 302 12.12 15.42 10.14
N GLU A 303 12.30 16.65 10.63
CA GLU A 303 12.44 16.95 12.05
C GLU A 303 11.14 16.65 12.83
N ALA A 304 11.27 16.22 14.07
CA ALA A 304 10.13 16.03 14.95
C ALA A 304 9.37 17.35 15.14
N ALA A 305 8.05 17.31 14.98
CA ALA A 305 7.18 18.49 15.13
C ALA A 305 6.11 18.30 16.20
N ALA A 306 6.28 17.34 17.13
CA ALA A 306 5.35 17.05 18.23
C ALA A 306 3.89 16.93 17.78
N GLY A 307 3.63 16.18 16.69
CA GLY A 307 2.30 16.02 16.10
C GLY A 307 1.80 17.20 15.26
N CYS A 308 2.60 18.26 15.08
CA CYS A 308 2.29 19.35 14.15
C CYS A 308 2.69 19.01 12.71
N LEU A 309 2.14 19.78 11.76
CA LEU A 309 2.45 19.63 10.34
C LEU A 309 3.93 19.94 10.06
N GLN A 310 4.61 18.98 9.44
CA GLN A 310 5.97 19.07 8.94
C GLN A 310 5.93 19.43 7.45
N ARG A 311 6.86 20.27 6.99
CA ARG A 311 7.09 20.52 5.56
C ARG A 311 8.53 20.27 5.20
N LYS A 312 8.76 19.50 4.13
CA LYS A 312 10.10 19.20 3.63
C LYS A 312 10.12 19.28 2.12
N GLU A 313 11.15 19.91 1.60
CA GLU A 313 11.45 19.90 0.17
C GLU A 313 12.71 19.04 -0.05
N LEU A 314 12.60 18.07 -0.95
CA LEU A 314 13.68 17.18 -1.34
C LEU A 314 14.04 17.48 -2.79
N ARG A 315 15.30 17.87 -3.03
CA ARG A 315 15.81 18.03 -4.39
C ARG A 315 16.13 16.65 -4.97
N CYS A 316 15.69 16.43 -6.20
CA CYS A 316 15.87 15.16 -6.88
C CYS A 316 17.13 15.19 -7.76
N SER A 317 17.76 14.03 -7.91
CA SER A 317 18.84 13.82 -8.88
C SER A 317 18.32 13.95 -10.31
N GLU A 318 19.21 14.28 -11.24
CA GLU A 318 18.86 14.34 -12.67
C GLU A 318 18.43 12.97 -13.18
N GLN A 319 17.30 12.95 -13.91
CA GLN A 319 16.79 11.73 -14.54
C GLN A 319 17.22 11.64 -16.01
N ALA A 320 17.54 10.43 -16.46
CA ALA A 320 17.87 10.18 -17.86
C ALA A 320 16.66 10.47 -18.78
N ALA A 321 15.44 10.20 -18.31
CA ALA A 321 14.19 10.41 -19.03
C ALA A 321 13.11 11.03 -18.13
N PRO A 322 12.07 11.67 -18.69
CA PRO A 322 10.94 12.19 -17.91
C PRO A 322 10.27 11.08 -17.08
N THR A 323 10.05 11.36 -15.80
CA THR A 323 9.37 10.47 -14.85
C THR A 323 7.88 10.45 -15.12
N ARG A 324 7.27 9.27 -15.08
CA ARG A 324 5.83 9.03 -15.19
C ARG A 324 5.19 8.67 -13.86
N PHE A 325 5.94 7.97 -13.01
CA PHE A 325 5.48 7.57 -11.69
C PHE A 325 6.45 8.05 -10.62
N VAL A 326 5.89 8.63 -9.56
CA VAL A 326 6.63 9.01 -8.36
C VAL A 326 6.15 8.13 -7.22
N LYS A 327 7.08 7.44 -6.56
CA LYS A 327 6.81 6.66 -5.36
C LYS A 327 7.41 7.36 -4.15
N THR A 328 6.57 7.68 -3.18
CA THR A 328 6.99 8.21 -1.89
C THR A 328 7.06 7.05 -0.90
N MET A 329 8.27 6.69 -0.49
CA MET A 329 8.54 5.68 0.53
C MET A 329 8.71 6.37 1.88
N ILE A 330 7.89 5.99 2.86
CA ILE A 330 8.04 6.41 4.25
C ILE A 330 8.78 5.27 4.96
N LEU A 331 10.05 5.50 5.27
CA LEU A 331 10.96 4.50 5.82
C LEU A 331 10.85 4.39 7.34
N SER A 332 10.47 5.48 8.00
CA SER A 332 10.29 5.53 9.46
C SER A 332 9.43 6.74 9.87
N GLY A 333 8.84 6.67 11.06
CA GLY A 333 8.13 7.78 11.70
C GLY A 333 8.62 8.08 13.09
N TRP A 334 8.16 9.19 13.63
CA TRP A 334 8.34 9.58 15.04
C TRP A 334 7.40 8.83 15.98
N HIS A 335 6.33 8.26 15.42
CA HIS A 335 5.36 7.40 16.08
C HIS A 335 4.99 6.24 15.16
N ASP A 336 4.21 5.29 15.68
CA ASP A 336 3.76 4.13 14.91
C ASP A 336 2.95 4.56 13.68
N PHE A 337 2.12 5.60 13.83
CA PHE A 337 1.30 6.16 12.75
C PHE A 337 1.85 7.50 12.27
N CYS A 338 1.73 7.72 10.97
CA CYS A 338 2.05 8.98 10.31
C CYS A 338 0.97 9.33 9.28
N SER A 339 0.90 10.60 8.92
CA SER A 339 0.02 11.07 7.85
C SER A 339 0.79 11.82 6.77
N VAL A 340 0.30 11.71 5.55
CA VAL A 340 0.74 12.52 4.41
C VAL A 340 -0.44 13.38 3.99
N HIS A 341 -0.28 14.68 4.12
CA HIS A 341 -1.31 15.66 3.78
C HIS A 341 -1.19 16.08 2.32
N ARG A 342 0.05 16.23 1.84
CA ARG A 342 0.29 16.71 0.47
C ARG A 342 1.62 16.22 -0.10
N ILE A 343 1.57 15.80 -1.36
CA ILE A 343 2.72 15.55 -2.22
C ILE A 343 2.63 16.52 -3.40
N THR A 344 3.66 17.34 -3.58
CA THR A 344 3.77 18.25 -4.73
C THR A 344 5.07 17.98 -5.47
N VAL A 345 4.96 17.76 -6.78
CA VAL A 345 6.10 17.54 -7.67
C VAL A 345 6.49 18.86 -8.32
N MET A 346 7.78 19.15 -8.36
CA MET A 346 8.35 20.36 -8.97
C MET A 346 9.14 19.98 -10.22
N GLU A 347 8.99 20.76 -11.28
CA GLU A 347 9.70 20.64 -12.56
C GLU A 347 10.91 21.58 -12.66
#